data_AF-A0AAD9PYD3-F1
#
_entry.id   AF-A0AAD9PYD3-F1
#
_cell.length_a   1.000
_cell.length_b   1.000
_cell.length_c   1.000
_cell.angle_alpha   90.00
_cell.angle_beta   90.00
_cell.angle_gamma   90.00
#
_symmetry.space_group_name_H-M   'P 1'
#
loop_
_entity.id
_entity.type
_entity.pdbx_description
1 polymer ?
#
loop_
_entity_poly.entity_id
_entity_poly.type
_entity_poly.pdbx_seq_one_letter_code
_entity_poly.pdbx_strand_id
1 'polypeptide(L)'
;MKLRSMHPAYIHAVDNYFNKLLPMFVPLQFSYGGPIIAFQVENEYGSFGENLGVEYMTHLKKLMIKNGLKELLFTSDGIKQLKAHHYPHVRGVLKTANFQNNVTNKLIDLKQLQPDKPLMVTEFWPGWFDHWGEPHHQMEAEKVAQRVSNVLEAGASINLYMFHGGTTFGFLNGANAVKENFQYQPTVSSYDYDAPLSEAGDVTKKYKLLRDVFAKYNADVKGKIPFKEKHERTAYGEDWSFLELFIPYLICSTLWHIRAQLGIVIEAMKRTRCRKHESDGMNSTERMMERQAHALM
;
A
#
# COMPACT_ATOMS: atom_id res chain seq x y z
N MET A 1 2.87 13.80 19.63
CA MET A 1 2.90 14.30 18.24
C MET A 1 1.59 13.90 17.55
N LYS A 2 0.87 14.84 16.93
CA LYS A 2 -0.37 14.54 16.20
C LYS A 2 -0.06 14.30 14.72
N LEU A 3 -0.26 13.07 14.24
CA LEU A 3 -0.03 12.68 12.83
C LEU A 3 -1.09 13.29 11.91
N ARG A 4 -0.76 13.40 10.61
CA ARG A 4 -1.65 13.89 9.54
C ARG A 4 -2.35 15.21 9.89
N SER A 5 -1.56 16.16 10.38
CA SER A 5 -2.01 17.48 10.85
C SER A 5 -0.91 18.53 10.72
N MET A 6 -1.21 19.78 11.02
CA MET A 6 -0.22 20.87 11.06
C MET A 6 0.69 20.87 12.30
N HIS A 7 0.72 19.78 13.08
CA HIS A 7 1.62 19.69 14.24
C HIS A 7 3.08 19.93 13.82
N PRO A 8 3.83 20.88 14.43
CA PRO A 8 5.13 21.33 13.94
C PRO A 8 6.14 20.21 13.68
N ALA A 9 6.29 19.26 14.62
CA ALA A 9 7.22 18.14 14.45
C ALA A 9 6.84 17.20 13.28
N TYR A 10 5.54 17.01 13.02
CA TYR A 10 5.07 16.15 11.95
C TYR A 10 5.25 16.84 10.60
N ILE A 11 4.79 18.09 10.48
CA ILE A 11 4.87 18.82 9.22
C ILE A 11 6.31 19.10 8.80
N HIS A 12 7.21 19.35 9.76
CA HIS A 12 8.64 19.46 9.47
C HIS A 12 9.23 18.15 8.92
N ALA A 13 8.86 16.99 9.47
CA ALA A 13 9.30 15.71 8.94
C ALA A 13 8.78 15.46 7.52
N VAL A 14 7.51 15.81 7.24
CA VAL A 14 6.92 15.76 5.89
C VAL A 14 7.67 16.68 4.93
N ASP A 15 7.93 17.92 5.32
CA ASP A 15 8.65 18.90 4.52
C ASP A 15 10.04 18.39 4.13
N ASN A 16 10.79 17.87 5.10
CA ASN A 16 12.12 17.33 4.86
C ASN A 16 12.09 16.15 3.88
N TYR A 17 11.12 15.25 4.04
CA TYR A 17 10.98 14.10 3.15
C TYR A 17 10.56 14.52 1.74
N PHE A 18 9.53 15.35 1.60
CA PHE A 18 8.99 15.75 0.30
C PHE A 18 9.94 16.67 -0.48
N ASN A 19 10.71 17.52 0.20
CA ASN A 19 11.76 18.33 -0.44
C ASN A 19 12.90 17.48 -1.03
N LYS A 20 13.01 16.21 -0.66
CA LYS A 20 13.96 15.26 -1.25
C LYS A 20 13.30 14.35 -2.28
N LEU A 21 12.14 13.79 -1.95
CA LEU A 21 11.44 12.84 -2.81
C LEU A 21 10.87 13.48 -4.07
N LEU A 22 10.10 14.57 -3.93
CA LEU A 22 9.30 15.10 -5.04
C LEU A 22 10.12 15.60 -6.23
N PRO A 23 11.31 16.24 -6.04
CA PRO A 23 12.17 16.60 -7.16
C PRO A 23 12.59 15.41 -8.04
N MET A 24 12.65 14.20 -7.49
CA MET A 24 13.00 12.98 -8.25
C MET A 24 11.94 12.62 -9.29
N PHE A 25 10.68 13.03 -9.07
CA PHE A 25 9.59 12.79 -10.02
C PHE A 25 9.46 13.86 -11.09
N VAL A 26 10.11 15.02 -10.94
CA VAL A 26 9.99 16.14 -11.88
C VAL A 26 10.25 15.72 -13.33
N PRO A 27 11.37 15.05 -13.69
CA PRO A 27 11.63 14.65 -15.08
C PRO A 27 10.72 13.50 -15.58
N LEU A 28 9.97 12.84 -14.69
CA LEU A 28 9.08 11.73 -15.04
C LEU A 28 7.63 12.16 -15.30
N GLN A 29 7.32 13.45 -15.15
CA GLN A 29 5.99 13.96 -15.43
C GLN A 29 5.71 14.04 -16.94
N PHE A 30 4.45 13.85 -17.31
CA PHE A 30 3.98 13.85 -18.68
C PHE A 30 4.25 15.15 -19.43
N SER A 31 4.14 16.30 -18.75
CA SER A 31 4.52 17.62 -19.27
C SER A 31 6.01 17.75 -19.63
N TYR A 32 6.86 16.83 -19.16
CA TYR A 32 8.27 16.71 -19.55
C TYR A 32 8.56 15.45 -20.40
N GLY A 33 7.52 14.79 -20.93
CA GLY A 33 7.64 13.58 -21.76
C GLY A 33 7.73 12.26 -20.98
N GLY A 34 7.54 12.28 -19.66
CA GLY A 34 7.51 11.08 -18.82
C GLY A 34 6.12 10.43 -18.69
N PRO A 35 6.01 9.33 -17.93
CA PRO A 35 4.76 8.58 -17.82
C PRO A 35 3.78 9.08 -16.74
N ILE A 36 4.20 9.97 -15.82
CA ILE A 36 3.36 10.37 -14.69
C ILE A 36 2.37 11.46 -15.12
N ILE A 37 1.07 11.16 -15.06
CA ILE A 37 -0.01 12.07 -15.51
C ILE A 37 -0.79 12.74 -14.37
N ALA A 38 -0.64 12.25 -13.13
CA ALA A 38 -1.36 12.77 -11.97
C ALA A 38 -0.68 12.37 -10.66
N PHE A 39 -0.95 13.12 -9.58
CA PHE A 39 -0.50 12.81 -8.22
C PHE A 39 -1.65 12.93 -7.21
N GLN A 40 -1.73 11.96 -6.32
CA GLN A 40 -2.68 12.02 -5.20
C GLN A 40 -2.13 12.89 -4.07
N VAL A 41 -2.96 13.79 -3.55
CA VAL A 41 -2.70 14.58 -2.34
C VAL A 41 -3.30 13.83 -1.16
N GLU A 42 -2.45 13.29 -0.30
CA GLU A 42 -2.88 12.48 0.86
C GLU A 42 -3.61 11.18 0.41
N ASN A 43 -4.14 10.40 1.34
CA ASN A 43 -4.86 9.16 1.07
C ASN A 43 -6.00 8.94 2.07
N GLU A 44 -7.24 8.94 1.58
CA GLU A 44 -8.46 8.79 2.39
C GLU A 44 -8.45 9.64 3.66
N TYR A 45 -8.08 10.92 3.54
CA TYR A 45 -7.96 11.80 4.70
C TYR A 45 -9.29 11.98 5.42
N GLY A 46 -10.40 11.94 4.68
CA GLY A 46 -11.77 11.92 5.21
C GLY A 46 -12.05 10.76 6.16
N SER A 47 -11.32 9.65 6.05
CA SER A 47 -11.46 8.46 6.90
C SER A 47 -10.60 8.52 8.17
N PHE A 48 -9.66 9.48 8.28
CA PHE A 48 -8.71 9.52 9.40
C PHE A 48 -9.36 9.88 10.75
N GLY A 49 -10.38 10.74 10.74
CA GLY A 49 -11.07 11.18 11.93
C GLY A 49 -11.88 12.46 11.70
N GLU A 50 -12.38 13.06 12.78
CA GLU A 50 -13.26 14.23 12.70
C GLU A 50 -12.47 15.56 12.68
N ASN A 51 -11.27 15.58 13.25
CA ASN A 51 -10.43 16.78 13.34
C ASN A 51 -9.53 16.95 12.10
N LEU A 52 -10.15 17.06 10.93
CA LEU A 52 -9.46 17.21 9.63
C LEU A 52 -9.12 18.68 9.37
N GLY A 53 -7.88 18.94 8.93
CA GLY A 53 -7.39 20.30 8.68
C GLY A 53 -7.26 20.60 7.19
N VAL A 54 -8.04 21.58 6.69
CA VAL A 54 -7.85 22.12 5.32
C VAL A 54 -6.47 22.77 5.16
N GLU A 55 -5.91 23.32 6.23
CA GLU A 55 -4.56 23.90 6.26
C GLU A 55 -3.49 22.84 5.95
N TYR A 56 -3.61 21.65 6.54
CA TYR A 56 -2.69 20.53 6.29
C TYR A 56 -2.75 20.08 4.83
N MET A 57 -3.96 19.85 4.30
CA MET A 57 -4.13 19.45 2.90
C MET A 57 -3.64 20.53 1.92
N THR A 58 -3.88 21.80 2.25
CA THR A 58 -3.40 22.95 1.47
C THR A 58 -1.87 23.05 1.51
N HIS A 59 -1.26 22.76 2.67
CA HIS A 59 0.20 22.71 2.82
C HIS A 59 0.81 21.63 1.94
N LEU A 60 0.28 20.39 1.98
CA LEU A 60 0.73 19.31 1.11
C LEU A 60 0.67 19.69 -0.37
N LYS A 61 -0.47 20.24 -0.81
CA LYS A 61 -0.64 20.72 -2.18
C LYS A 61 0.43 21.76 -2.54
N LYS A 62 0.64 22.77 -1.69
CA LYS A 62 1.63 23.83 -1.92
C LYS A 62 3.05 23.25 -1.99
N LEU A 63 3.37 22.32 -1.11
CA LEU A 63 4.67 21.66 -1.06
C LEU A 63 4.94 20.85 -2.34
N MET A 64 3.91 20.16 -2.85
CA MET A 64 3.97 19.44 -4.12
C MET A 64 4.27 20.36 -5.30
N ILE A 65 3.51 21.45 -5.43
CA ILE A 65 3.71 22.44 -6.50
C ILE A 65 5.07 23.13 -6.37
N LYS A 66 5.46 23.51 -5.15
CA LYS A 66 6.75 24.16 -4.87
C LYS A 66 7.94 23.30 -5.30
N ASN A 67 7.82 21.97 -5.16
CA ASN A 67 8.86 21.03 -5.56
C ASN A 67 8.77 20.59 -7.03
N GLY A 68 8.01 21.31 -7.86
CA GLY A 68 8.03 21.15 -9.31
C GLY A 68 6.98 20.21 -9.88
N LEU A 69 6.02 19.74 -9.07
CA LEU A 69 4.89 18.98 -9.59
C LEU A 69 3.91 19.91 -10.33
N LYS A 70 3.59 19.56 -11.58
CA LYS A 70 2.75 20.32 -12.52
C LYS A 70 1.51 19.57 -12.98
N GLU A 71 1.52 18.23 -12.85
CA GLU A 71 0.41 17.40 -13.31
C GLU A 71 -0.84 17.53 -12.44
N LEU A 72 -1.92 16.88 -12.89
CA LEU A 72 -3.20 16.85 -12.18
C LEU A 72 -3.01 16.40 -10.73
N LEU A 73 -3.49 17.21 -9.79
CA LEU A 73 -3.59 16.84 -8.39
C LEU A 73 -5.00 16.35 -8.08
N PHE A 74 -5.11 15.25 -7.34
CA PHE A 74 -6.40 14.71 -6.91
C PHE A 74 -6.37 14.21 -5.46
N THR A 75 -7.53 14.09 -4.81
CA THR A 75 -7.71 13.37 -3.53
C THR A 75 -8.58 12.15 -3.76
N SER A 76 -8.43 11.11 -2.95
CA SER A 76 -9.26 9.90 -3.03
C SER A 76 -9.82 9.51 -1.68
N ASP A 77 -11.14 9.29 -1.62
CA ASP A 77 -11.87 8.94 -0.40
C ASP A 77 -13.16 8.15 -0.72
N GLY A 78 -13.75 7.49 0.28
CA GLY A 78 -15.11 6.95 0.15
C GLY A 78 -16.17 8.04 -0.07
N ILE A 79 -17.23 7.72 -0.82
CA ILE A 79 -18.33 8.66 -1.12
C ILE A 79 -18.94 9.27 0.14
N LYS A 80 -19.07 8.49 1.22
CA LYS A 80 -19.59 8.96 2.50
C LYS A 80 -18.72 10.08 3.07
N GLN A 81 -17.40 9.89 3.05
CA GLN A 81 -16.42 10.86 3.54
C GLN A 81 -16.43 12.13 2.68
N LEU A 82 -16.48 11.98 1.35
CA LEU A 82 -16.55 13.14 0.43
C LEU A 82 -17.81 14.01 0.64
N LYS A 83 -18.91 13.40 1.09
CA LYS A 83 -20.17 14.10 1.42
C LYS A 83 -20.18 14.70 2.83
N ALA A 84 -19.22 14.36 3.69
CA ALA A 84 -19.20 14.83 5.07
C ALA A 84 -18.91 16.34 5.14
N HIS A 85 -19.63 17.06 6.00
CA HIS A 85 -19.46 18.51 6.16
C HIS A 85 -18.04 18.93 6.59
N HIS A 86 -17.33 18.04 7.28
CA HIS A 86 -15.96 18.28 7.75
C HIS A 86 -14.89 17.84 6.74
N TYR A 87 -15.26 17.44 5.52
CA TYR A 87 -14.29 17.04 4.51
C TYR A 87 -13.45 18.26 4.04
N PRO A 88 -12.11 18.21 4.11
CA PRO A 88 -11.26 19.36 3.82
C PRO A 88 -11.13 19.57 2.30
N HIS A 89 -12.01 20.39 1.73
CA HIS A 89 -11.95 20.73 0.32
C HIS A 89 -10.71 21.56 -0.03
N VAL A 90 -9.90 21.05 -0.96
CA VAL A 90 -8.73 21.76 -1.49
C VAL A 90 -9.05 22.30 -2.88
N ARG A 91 -9.02 23.63 -3.04
CA ARG A 91 -9.30 24.28 -4.32
C ARG A 91 -8.36 23.77 -5.42
N GLY A 92 -8.90 23.45 -6.59
CA GLY A 92 -8.11 23.05 -7.77
C GLY A 92 -7.46 21.68 -7.64
N VAL A 93 -8.01 20.81 -6.79
CA VAL A 93 -7.64 19.39 -6.65
C VAL A 93 -8.88 18.58 -7.01
N LEU A 94 -8.77 17.63 -7.93
CA LEU A 94 -9.88 16.77 -8.36
C LEU A 94 -10.27 15.84 -7.20
N LYS A 95 -11.56 15.64 -6.96
CA LYS A 95 -11.99 14.59 -6.01
C LYS A 95 -12.14 13.29 -6.79
N THR A 96 -11.67 12.18 -6.26
CA THR A 96 -11.95 10.85 -6.79
C THR A 96 -12.49 9.97 -5.68
N ALA A 97 -13.05 8.82 -6.03
CA ALA A 97 -13.74 8.00 -5.05
C ALA A 97 -13.26 6.55 -5.03
N ASN A 98 -13.39 5.96 -3.85
CA ASN A 98 -13.04 4.57 -3.57
C ASN A 98 -14.30 3.73 -3.29
N PHE A 99 -14.51 2.66 -4.07
CA PHE A 99 -15.62 1.72 -3.87
C PHE A 99 -15.55 0.48 -4.77
N GLN A 100 -16.15 -0.62 -4.30
CA GLN A 100 -16.32 -1.86 -5.07
C GLN A 100 -17.79 -2.29 -5.30
N ASN A 101 -18.76 -1.55 -4.76
CA ASN A 101 -20.19 -1.91 -4.77
C ASN A 101 -21.06 -0.66 -4.98
N ASN A 102 -22.33 -0.87 -5.36
CA ASN A 102 -23.29 0.19 -5.67
C ASN A 102 -22.73 1.23 -6.66
N VAL A 103 -22.01 0.75 -7.68
CA VAL A 103 -21.23 1.55 -8.64
C VAL A 103 -22.05 2.71 -9.21
N THR A 104 -23.24 2.43 -9.76
CA THR A 104 -24.08 3.43 -10.41
C THR A 104 -24.42 4.59 -9.47
N ASN A 105 -24.93 4.28 -8.27
CA ASN A 105 -25.32 5.31 -7.30
C ASN A 105 -24.12 6.11 -6.80
N LYS A 106 -22.98 5.45 -6.56
CA LYS A 106 -21.75 6.11 -6.12
C LYS A 106 -21.15 7.03 -7.19
N LEU A 107 -21.26 6.67 -8.47
CA LEU A 107 -20.85 7.54 -9.57
C LEU A 107 -21.78 8.75 -9.74
N ILE A 108 -23.10 8.56 -9.57
CA ILE A 108 -24.07 9.68 -9.53
C ILE A 108 -23.72 10.64 -8.38
N ASP A 109 -23.45 10.09 -7.20
CA ASP A 109 -23.06 10.86 -6.03
C ASP A 109 -21.75 11.64 -6.27
N LEU A 110 -20.74 11.01 -6.88
CA LEU A 110 -19.49 11.67 -7.23
C LEU A 110 -19.72 12.80 -8.24
N LYS A 111 -20.60 12.59 -9.23
CA LYS A 111 -20.96 13.62 -10.21
C LYS A 111 -21.63 14.82 -9.55
N GLN A 112 -22.54 14.59 -8.59
CA GLN A 112 -23.19 15.67 -7.85
C GLN A 112 -22.20 16.51 -7.03
N LEU A 113 -21.15 15.88 -6.48
CA LEU A 113 -20.10 16.57 -5.71
C LEU A 113 -19.19 17.46 -6.57
N GLN A 114 -19.15 17.23 -7.89
CA GLN A 114 -18.31 17.96 -8.86
C GLN A 114 -18.87 17.84 -10.29
N PRO A 115 -19.99 18.52 -10.61
CA PRO A 115 -20.74 18.30 -11.85
C PRO A 115 -19.93 18.44 -13.13
N ASP A 116 -18.96 19.35 -13.17
CA ASP A 116 -18.19 19.65 -14.38
C ASP A 116 -16.82 18.94 -14.43
N LYS A 117 -16.62 17.91 -13.59
CA LYS A 117 -15.36 17.17 -13.48
C LYS A 117 -15.47 15.73 -13.99
N PRO A 118 -14.36 15.12 -14.47
CA PRO A 118 -14.35 13.73 -14.84
C PRO A 118 -14.62 12.83 -13.63
N LEU A 119 -15.25 11.69 -13.89
CA LEU A 119 -15.46 10.66 -12.88
C LEU A 119 -14.25 9.72 -12.87
N MET A 120 -13.74 9.43 -11.68
CA MET A 120 -12.67 8.46 -11.50
C MET A 120 -12.88 7.66 -10.22
N VAL A 121 -12.87 6.33 -10.38
CA VAL A 121 -12.77 5.38 -9.27
C VAL A 121 -11.29 5.10 -9.06
N THR A 122 -10.69 5.68 -8.03
CA THR A 122 -9.23 5.56 -7.79
C THR A 122 -8.89 4.24 -7.12
N GLU A 123 -9.77 3.72 -6.27
CA GLU A 123 -9.65 2.36 -5.77
C GLU A 123 -10.96 1.63 -6.01
N PHE A 124 -10.97 0.86 -7.10
CA PHE A 124 -11.92 -0.21 -7.26
C PHE A 124 -11.29 -1.49 -6.71
N TRP A 125 -11.86 -2.05 -5.65
CA TRP A 125 -11.33 -3.25 -5.02
C TRP A 125 -11.90 -4.54 -5.64
N PRO A 126 -11.12 -5.32 -6.42
CA PRO A 126 -11.59 -6.54 -7.09
C PRO A 126 -11.49 -7.79 -6.20
N GLY A 127 -10.95 -7.62 -4.99
CA GLY A 127 -10.77 -8.62 -3.95
C GLY A 127 -10.54 -7.89 -2.62
N TRP A 128 -9.91 -8.53 -1.63
CA TRP A 128 -9.61 -7.92 -0.32
C TRP A 128 -8.38 -8.55 0.33
N PHE A 129 -7.83 -7.89 1.35
CA PHE A 129 -6.69 -8.41 2.12
C PHE A 129 -7.15 -9.25 3.31
N ASP A 130 -6.26 -10.09 3.84
CA ASP A 130 -6.56 -11.00 4.95
C ASP A 130 -5.84 -10.62 6.24
N HIS A 131 -6.45 -10.96 7.36
CA HIS A 131 -5.80 -11.00 8.66
C HIS A 131 -5.46 -12.42 9.09
N TRP A 132 -4.46 -12.55 9.97
CA TRP A 132 -4.15 -13.82 10.59
C TRP A 132 -5.36 -14.38 11.36
N GLY A 133 -5.73 -15.62 11.06
CA GLY A 133 -6.85 -16.32 11.70
C GLY A 133 -8.20 -16.15 11.00
N GLU A 134 -8.29 -15.32 9.96
CA GLU A 134 -9.50 -15.17 9.15
C GLU A 134 -9.48 -16.12 7.92
N PRO A 135 -10.66 -16.49 7.40
CA PRO A 135 -10.74 -17.11 6.07
C PRO A 135 -10.21 -16.17 4.99
N HIS A 136 -9.56 -16.73 3.98
CA HIS A 136 -9.09 -15.97 2.82
C HIS A 136 -10.26 -15.31 2.07
N HIS A 137 -10.17 -14.00 1.84
CA HIS A 137 -11.19 -13.24 1.14
C HIS A 137 -11.17 -13.53 -0.35
N GLN A 138 -12.33 -13.89 -0.90
CA GLN A 138 -12.51 -14.14 -2.32
C GLN A 138 -13.74 -13.42 -2.86
N MET A 139 -13.66 -13.02 -4.12
CA MET A 139 -14.71 -12.34 -4.87
C MET A 139 -14.91 -12.99 -6.23
N GLU A 140 -16.18 -13.33 -6.51
CA GLU A 140 -16.61 -13.90 -7.79
C GLU A 140 -16.16 -13.05 -8.99
N ALA A 141 -15.35 -13.64 -9.85
CA ALA A 141 -14.71 -12.97 -10.99
C ALA A 141 -15.73 -12.33 -11.94
N GLU A 142 -16.87 -13.00 -12.19
CA GLU A 142 -17.97 -12.50 -13.01
C GLU A 142 -18.60 -11.23 -12.41
N LYS A 143 -18.82 -11.19 -11.09
CA LYS A 143 -19.40 -10.03 -10.41
C LYS A 143 -18.43 -8.85 -10.46
N VAL A 144 -17.14 -9.11 -10.31
CA VAL A 144 -16.08 -8.10 -10.43
C VAL A 144 -16.06 -7.53 -11.85
N ALA A 145 -16.01 -8.38 -12.88
CA ALA A 145 -16.00 -7.96 -14.28
C ALA A 145 -17.26 -7.15 -14.64
N GLN A 146 -18.44 -7.57 -14.19
CA GLN A 146 -19.68 -6.83 -14.41
C GLN A 146 -19.63 -5.43 -13.77
N ARG A 147 -19.15 -5.32 -12.53
CA ARG A 147 -19.04 -4.04 -11.83
C ARG A 147 -18.04 -3.10 -12.52
N VAL A 148 -16.93 -3.62 -13.02
CA VAL A 148 -15.97 -2.85 -13.83
C VAL A 148 -16.60 -2.39 -15.15
N SER A 149 -17.37 -3.26 -15.83
CA SER A 149 -18.15 -2.87 -17.03
C SER A 149 -19.05 -1.67 -16.71
N ASN A 150 -19.79 -1.72 -15.60
CA ASN A 150 -20.67 -0.63 -15.19
C ASN A 150 -19.93 0.69 -14.93
N VAL A 151 -18.68 0.65 -14.43
CA VAL A 151 -17.85 1.86 -14.26
C VAL A 151 -17.50 2.46 -15.63
N LEU A 152 -17.06 1.62 -16.56
CA LEU A 152 -16.64 2.06 -17.91
C LEU A 152 -17.82 2.53 -18.77
N GLU A 153 -18.98 1.86 -18.68
CA GLU A 153 -20.23 2.25 -19.34
C GLU A 153 -20.71 3.63 -18.88
N ALA A 154 -20.44 4.01 -17.63
CA ALA A 154 -20.72 5.33 -17.10
C ALA A 154 -19.68 6.40 -17.54
N GLY A 155 -18.69 6.04 -18.35
CA GLY A 155 -17.64 6.94 -18.84
C GLY A 155 -16.62 7.35 -17.77
N ALA A 156 -16.53 6.61 -16.66
CA ALA A 156 -15.59 6.90 -15.59
C ALA A 156 -14.22 6.23 -15.85
N SER A 157 -13.15 6.91 -15.43
CA SER A 157 -11.83 6.29 -15.32
C SER A 157 -11.78 5.36 -14.10
N ILE A 158 -10.93 4.33 -14.14
CA ILE A 158 -10.83 3.33 -13.09
C ILE A 158 -9.37 2.94 -12.84
N ASN A 159 -9.03 2.76 -11.57
CA ASN A 159 -7.82 2.05 -11.14
C ASN A 159 -8.22 0.84 -10.28
N LEU A 160 -7.63 -0.31 -10.58
CA LEU A 160 -7.91 -1.59 -9.92
C LEU A 160 -6.94 -1.78 -8.75
N TYR A 161 -7.44 -1.68 -7.52
CA TYR A 161 -6.67 -1.88 -6.30
C TYR A 161 -7.03 -3.24 -5.67
N MET A 162 -6.26 -4.31 -5.79
CA MET A 162 -5.02 -4.45 -6.54
C MET A 162 -5.25 -5.11 -7.90
N PHE A 163 -4.50 -4.69 -8.91
CA PHE A 163 -4.36 -5.47 -10.15
C PHE A 163 -3.42 -6.67 -9.94
N HIS A 164 -2.35 -6.44 -9.19
CA HIS A 164 -1.42 -7.44 -8.68
C HIS A 164 -1.00 -6.97 -7.28
N GLY A 165 -1.23 -7.77 -6.26
CA GLY A 165 -0.91 -7.37 -4.88
C GLY A 165 0.49 -7.82 -4.43
N GLY A 166 0.86 -9.08 -4.71
CA GLY A 166 2.21 -9.61 -4.43
C GLY A 166 2.39 -10.05 -2.98
N THR A 167 3.55 -9.76 -2.39
CA THR A 167 3.94 -10.24 -1.05
C THR A 167 4.44 -9.10 -0.19
N THR A 168 4.02 -9.11 1.08
CA THR A 168 4.59 -8.23 2.11
C THR A 168 5.75 -8.93 2.82
N PHE A 169 6.97 -8.71 2.32
CA PHE A 169 8.16 -9.37 2.86
C PHE A 169 8.60 -8.85 4.24
N GLY A 170 9.26 -9.71 5.01
CA GLY A 170 9.82 -9.36 6.31
C GLY A 170 8.76 -8.82 7.26
N PHE A 171 9.01 -7.65 7.85
CA PHE A 171 8.11 -7.00 8.83
C PHE A 171 7.38 -5.79 8.23
N LEU A 172 7.06 -5.84 6.92
CA LEU A 172 6.40 -4.75 6.20
C LEU A 172 4.87 -4.74 6.37
N ASN A 173 4.28 -5.76 6.99
CA ASN A 173 2.83 -5.91 7.09
C ASN A 173 2.19 -4.82 7.95
N GLY A 174 0.99 -4.41 7.53
CA GLY A 174 0.13 -3.53 8.29
C GLY A 174 -0.68 -4.28 9.35
N ALA A 175 -1.59 -3.54 9.97
CA ALA A 175 -2.60 -4.09 10.86
C ALA A 175 -3.80 -3.13 10.94
N ASN A 176 -4.94 -3.67 11.33
CA ASN A 176 -6.14 -2.93 11.65
C ASN A 176 -6.44 -2.98 13.15
N ALA A 177 -7.22 -2.02 13.61
CA ALA A 177 -7.80 -2.02 14.95
C ALA A 177 -9.29 -1.69 14.84
N VAL A 178 -10.14 -2.63 15.25
CA VAL A 178 -11.59 -2.43 15.27
C VAL A 178 -11.93 -1.43 16.37
N LYS A 179 -12.67 -0.36 16.06
CA LYS A 179 -12.86 0.77 17.00
C LYS A 179 -13.67 0.37 18.23
N GLU A 180 -14.56 -0.60 18.09
CA GLU A 180 -15.51 -1.03 19.10
C GLU A 180 -14.85 -1.81 20.25
N ASN A 181 -13.80 -2.59 19.96
CA ASN A 181 -13.15 -3.47 20.94
C ASN A 181 -11.61 -3.39 20.95
N PHE A 182 -11.02 -2.50 20.12
CA PHE A 182 -9.56 -2.38 19.91
C PHE A 182 -8.86 -3.69 19.57
N GLN A 183 -9.56 -4.62 18.92
CA GLN A 183 -8.97 -5.88 18.49
C GLN A 183 -7.93 -5.59 17.40
N TYR A 184 -6.66 -5.87 17.73
CA TYR A 184 -5.54 -5.77 16.80
C TYR A 184 -5.59 -6.93 15.80
N GLN A 185 -5.62 -6.61 14.52
CA GLN A 185 -5.74 -7.56 13.43
C GLN A 185 -4.53 -7.40 12.50
N PRO A 186 -3.45 -8.18 12.68
CA PRO A 186 -2.30 -8.12 11.81
C PRO A 186 -2.62 -8.68 10.44
N THR A 187 -2.31 -7.93 9.38
CA THR A 187 -2.40 -8.40 8.00
C THR A 187 -1.40 -9.53 7.77
N VAL A 188 -1.80 -10.55 7.00
CA VAL A 188 -0.92 -11.67 6.64
C VAL A 188 0.22 -11.24 5.70
N SER A 189 1.24 -12.10 5.54
CA SER A 189 2.36 -11.80 4.64
C SER A 189 1.97 -11.83 3.18
N SER A 190 1.11 -12.77 2.77
CA SER A 190 0.56 -12.78 1.42
C SER A 190 -0.24 -11.52 1.19
N TYR A 191 0.02 -10.84 0.07
CA TYR A 191 -0.82 -9.74 -0.40
C TYR A 191 -1.45 -10.14 -1.74
N ASP A 192 -1.79 -11.42 -1.92
CA ASP A 192 -2.48 -11.94 -3.12
C ASP A 192 -3.73 -11.13 -3.45
N TYR A 193 -4.48 -10.76 -2.40
CA TYR A 193 -5.65 -9.90 -2.45
C TYR A 193 -6.85 -10.49 -3.21
N ASP A 194 -6.76 -11.74 -3.68
CA ASP A 194 -7.62 -12.26 -4.75
C ASP A 194 -7.62 -11.28 -5.96
N ALA A 195 -6.44 -10.74 -6.29
CA ALA A 195 -6.26 -9.81 -7.38
C ALA A 195 -6.38 -10.51 -8.76
N PRO A 196 -6.55 -9.75 -9.85
CA PRO A 196 -6.50 -10.30 -11.20
C PRO A 196 -5.22 -11.12 -11.49
N LEU A 197 -4.07 -10.70 -10.97
CA LEU A 197 -2.85 -11.52 -10.94
C LEU A 197 -2.61 -12.02 -9.51
N SER A 198 -2.30 -13.31 -9.37
CA SER A 198 -2.00 -13.90 -8.06
C SER A 198 -0.74 -13.30 -7.43
N GLU A 199 -0.45 -13.63 -6.17
CA GLU A 199 0.78 -13.27 -5.47
C GLU A 199 2.04 -13.58 -6.28
N ALA A 200 2.06 -14.70 -7.00
CA ALA A 200 3.19 -15.12 -7.82
C ALA A 200 3.14 -14.59 -9.27
N GLY A 201 2.18 -13.70 -9.59
CA GLY A 201 2.03 -13.11 -10.92
C GLY A 201 1.28 -13.97 -11.94
N ASP A 202 0.62 -15.06 -11.52
CA ASP A 202 -0.11 -15.91 -12.46
C ASP A 202 -1.41 -15.25 -12.93
N VAL A 203 -1.77 -15.52 -14.18
CA VAL A 203 -3.03 -15.07 -14.79
C VAL A 203 -4.21 -15.85 -14.23
N THR A 204 -5.14 -15.16 -13.60
CA THR A 204 -6.36 -15.77 -13.04
C THR A 204 -7.54 -15.72 -14.02
N LYS A 205 -8.65 -16.39 -13.67
CA LYS A 205 -9.94 -16.22 -14.34
C LYS A 205 -10.39 -14.75 -14.35
N LYS A 206 -10.15 -14.02 -13.26
CA LYS A 206 -10.52 -12.61 -13.07
C LYS A 206 -9.76 -11.70 -14.04
N TYR A 207 -8.46 -11.95 -14.25
CA TYR A 207 -7.69 -11.25 -15.30
C TYR A 207 -8.32 -11.43 -16.69
N LYS A 208 -8.63 -12.67 -17.07
CA LYS A 208 -9.16 -12.98 -18.41
C LYS A 208 -10.48 -12.25 -18.66
N LEU A 209 -11.41 -12.29 -17.70
CA LEU A 209 -12.69 -11.59 -17.80
C LEU A 209 -12.52 -10.06 -17.84
N LEU A 210 -11.63 -9.49 -17.02
CA LEU A 210 -11.37 -8.05 -17.03
C LEU A 210 -10.74 -7.59 -18.34
N ARG A 211 -9.79 -8.35 -18.90
CA ARG A 211 -9.22 -8.07 -20.22
C ARG A 211 -10.30 -8.01 -21.28
N ASP A 212 -11.25 -8.95 -21.27
CA ASP A 212 -12.34 -8.98 -22.25
C ASP A 212 -13.29 -7.78 -22.09
N VAL A 213 -13.48 -7.28 -20.87
CA VAL A 213 -14.19 -6.00 -20.62
C VAL A 213 -13.41 -4.82 -21.20
N PHE A 214 -12.12 -4.68 -20.89
CA PHE A 214 -11.30 -3.56 -21.39
C PHE A 214 -11.10 -3.57 -22.91
N ALA A 215 -11.06 -4.74 -23.54
CA ALA A 215 -10.93 -4.87 -24.99
C ALA A 215 -12.12 -4.27 -25.77
N LYS A 216 -13.26 -4.03 -25.11
CA LYS A 216 -14.41 -3.31 -25.70
C LYS A 216 -14.14 -1.80 -25.84
N TYR A 217 -13.27 -1.25 -25.00
CA TYR A 217 -12.97 0.19 -24.92
C TYR A 217 -11.62 0.57 -25.50
N ASN A 218 -10.71 -0.39 -25.63
CA ASN A 218 -9.40 -0.18 -26.23
C ASN A 218 -9.05 -1.34 -27.18
N ALA A 219 -9.08 -1.08 -28.49
CA ALA A 219 -8.77 -2.05 -29.53
C ALA A 219 -7.33 -2.58 -29.43
N ASP A 220 -6.39 -1.80 -28.87
CA ASP A 220 -4.99 -2.23 -28.70
C ASP A 220 -4.81 -3.32 -27.65
N VAL A 221 -5.81 -3.54 -26.79
CA VAL A 221 -5.83 -4.64 -25.81
C VAL A 221 -6.33 -5.92 -26.47
N LYS A 222 -7.12 -5.81 -27.55
CA LYS A 222 -7.70 -6.97 -28.24
C LYS A 222 -6.58 -7.83 -28.86
N GLY A 223 -6.56 -9.11 -28.50
CA GLY A 223 -5.55 -10.06 -28.99
C GLY A 223 -4.19 -9.98 -28.29
N LYS A 224 -3.96 -9.02 -27.38
CA LYS A 224 -2.78 -9.06 -26.52
C LYS A 224 -2.96 -10.12 -25.45
N ILE A 225 -2.01 -11.04 -25.41
CA ILE A 225 -1.89 -12.07 -24.38
C ILE A 225 -0.70 -11.74 -23.48
N PRO A 226 -0.79 -12.03 -22.17
CA PRO A 226 0.35 -11.89 -21.28
C PRO A 226 1.50 -12.78 -21.75
N PHE A 227 2.73 -12.29 -21.56
CA PHE A 227 3.96 -12.97 -21.99
C PHE A 227 4.09 -14.38 -21.39
N LYS A 228 3.64 -14.57 -20.16
CA LYS A 228 3.59 -15.86 -19.47
C LYS A 228 2.29 -15.94 -18.65
N GLU A 229 1.49 -16.99 -18.83
CA GLU A 229 0.25 -17.17 -18.05
C GLU A 229 0.51 -17.75 -16.65
N LYS A 230 1.55 -18.59 -16.52
CA LYS A 230 1.93 -19.21 -15.24
C LYS A 230 3.44 -19.32 -15.12
N HIS A 231 3.98 -19.04 -13.95
CA HIS A 231 5.39 -19.24 -13.66
C HIS A 231 5.70 -20.71 -13.34
N GLU A 232 6.91 -21.17 -13.67
CA GLU A 232 7.37 -22.52 -13.30
C GLU A 232 7.58 -22.58 -11.79
N ARG A 233 7.19 -23.70 -11.19
CA ARG A 233 7.29 -23.95 -9.76
C ARG A 233 7.96 -25.29 -9.53
N THR A 234 8.88 -25.30 -8.58
CA THR A 234 9.61 -26.50 -8.19
C THR A 234 9.31 -26.80 -6.73
N ALA A 235 8.85 -28.02 -6.46
CA ALA A 235 8.82 -28.56 -5.11
C ALA A 235 10.21 -29.15 -4.83
N TYR A 236 11.01 -28.46 -4.00
CA TYR A 236 12.42 -28.82 -3.76
C TYR A 236 12.62 -30.08 -2.89
N GLY A 237 11.55 -30.70 -2.39
CA GLY A 237 11.62 -31.86 -1.50
C GLY A 237 11.82 -31.50 -0.02
N GLU A 238 12.01 -32.52 0.81
CA GLU A 238 12.07 -32.43 2.28
C GLU A 238 13.49 -32.28 2.85
N ASP A 239 14.51 -32.05 2.00
CA ASP A 239 15.93 -31.98 2.40
C ASP A 239 16.29 -30.66 3.13
N TRP A 240 15.56 -30.37 4.20
CA TRP A 240 15.91 -29.35 5.17
C TRP A 240 16.80 -29.98 6.23
N SER A 241 18.11 -29.91 6.03
CA SER A 241 19.03 -30.00 7.17
C SER A 241 18.80 -28.77 8.05
N PHE A 242 17.87 -28.87 8.99
CA PHE A 242 17.86 -27.97 10.13
C PHE A 242 19.14 -28.26 10.90
N LEU A 243 20.20 -27.48 10.64
CA LEU A 243 21.15 -27.20 11.71
C LEU A 243 20.30 -26.62 12.83
N GLU A 244 20.06 -27.41 13.87
CA GLU A 244 19.38 -26.93 15.06
C GLU A 244 20.15 -25.71 15.54
N LEU A 245 19.63 -24.52 15.21
CA LEU A 245 20.02 -23.28 15.85
C LEU A 245 19.45 -23.33 17.27
N PHE A 246 20.02 -24.18 18.12
CA PHE A 246 20.11 -23.96 19.57
C PHE A 246 21.09 -22.81 19.86
N ILE A 247 21.05 -21.75 19.06
CA ILE A 247 21.47 -20.43 19.53
C ILE A 247 20.23 -19.96 20.26
N PRO A 248 20.22 -19.86 21.60
CA PRO A 248 19.08 -19.31 22.30
C PRO A 248 18.76 -17.93 21.70
N TYR A 249 17.59 -17.40 21.99
CA TYR A 249 17.20 -16.00 21.75
C TYR A 249 18.18 -14.92 22.33
N LEU A 250 19.41 -15.30 22.64
CA LEU A 250 20.63 -14.55 22.92
C LEU A 250 21.16 -13.68 21.76
N ILE A 251 20.43 -13.49 20.66
CA ILE A 251 20.73 -12.40 19.70
C ILE A 251 20.56 -11.02 20.38
N CYS A 252 19.91 -10.95 21.55
CA CYS A 252 19.91 -9.74 22.37
C CYS A 252 21.26 -9.45 23.06
N SER A 253 22.14 -10.45 23.23
CA SER A 253 23.43 -10.26 23.91
C SER A 253 24.49 -9.53 23.08
N THR A 254 24.32 -9.49 21.75
CA THR A 254 25.19 -8.73 20.84
C THR A 254 24.70 -7.30 20.62
N LEU A 255 23.58 -6.91 21.25
CA LEU A 255 23.00 -5.57 21.16
C LEU A 255 23.32 -4.77 22.42
N TRP A 256 23.64 -3.48 22.24
CA TRP A 256 23.82 -2.53 23.35
C TRP A 256 22.58 -2.54 24.26
N HIS A 257 22.79 -2.83 25.54
CA HIS A 257 21.70 -2.89 26.52
C HIS A 257 21.29 -1.48 26.94
N ILE A 258 20.01 -1.15 26.81
CA ILE A 258 19.44 0.09 27.35
C ILE A 258 18.79 -0.26 28.69
N ARG A 259 19.30 0.32 29.78
CA ARG A 259 18.66 0.23 31.10
C ARG A 259 17.64 1.36 31.24
N ALA A 260 16.41 1.02 31.60
CA ALA A 260 15.36 1.98 31.93
C ALA A 260 14.66 1.52 33.22
N GLN A 261 14.17 2.49 34.00
CA GLN A 261 13.44 2.20 35.25
C GLN A 261 12.04 1.62 35.00
N LEU A 262 11.51 1.78 33.78
CA LEU A 262 10.21 1.29 33.33
C LEU A 262 10.34 0.66 31.94
N GLY A 263 9.36 -0.15 31.54
CA GLY A 263 9.27 -0.66 30.18
C GLY A 263 9.21 0.48 29.17
N ILE A 264 10.07 0.45 28.16
CA ILE A 264 10.11 1.45 27.08
C ILE A 264 9.71 0.80 25.75
N VAL A 265 9.05 1.59 24.90
CA VAL A 265 8.67 1.16 23.55
C VAL A 265 9.89 1.05 22.64
N ILE A 266 9.80 0.23 21.59
CA ILE A 266 10.93 -0.09 20.70
C ILE A 266 11.49 1.15 19.98
N GLU A 267 10.64 2.14 19.70
CA GLU A 267 11.01 3.40 19.05
C GLU A 267 11.92 4.24 19.94
N ALA A 268 11.70 4.21 21.26
CA ALA A 268 12.59 4.85 22.23
C ALA A 268 13.98 4.20 22.25
N MET A 269 14.07 2.92 21.85
CA MET A 269 15.33 2.20 21.63
C MET A 269 15.90 2.41 20.23
N LYS A 270 15.37 3.34 19.43
CA LYS A 270 15.74 3.60 18.03
C LYS A 270 15.56 2.37 17.12
N ARG A 271 14.58 1.52 17.43
CA ARG A 271 14.17 0.40 16.57
C ARG A 271 12.78 0.65 16.04
N THR A 272 12.59 0.37 14.76
CA THR A 272 11.28 0.46 14.12
C THR A 272 10.67 -0.93 13.88
N ARG A 273 11.51 -1.97 13.74
CA ARG A 273 11.11 -3.36 13.45
C ARG A 273 12.11 -4.35 14.02
N CYS A 274 11.71 -5.62 14.12
CA CYS A 274 12.64 -6.72 14.35
C CYS A 274 13.62 -6.83 13.17
N ARG A 275 14.90 -7.02 13.44
CA ARG A 275 15.95 -7.18 12.41
C ARG A 275 16.48 -8.60 12.50
N LYS A 276 16.44 -9.34 11.39
CA LYS A 276 17.29 -10.52 11.25
C LYS A 276 18.69 -10.00 10.99
N HIS A 277 19.67 -10.37 11.82
CA HIS A 277 21.05 -9.99 11.54
C HIS A 277 21.52 -10.88 10.39
N GLU A 278 21.67 -10.31 9.20
CA GLU A 278 22.53 -10.91 8.19
C GLU A 278 23.96 -10.66 8.68
N SER A 279 24.69 -11.73 8.97
CA SER A 279 26.11 -11.66 9.25
C SER A 279 26.80 -11.44 7.90
N ASP A 280 27.01 -10.18 7.53
CA ASP A 280 27.97 -9.84 6.50
C ASP A 280 29.36 -10.26 6.99
N GLY A 281 29.86 -11.36 6.44
CA GLY A 281 31.23 -11.83 6.62
C GLY A 281 31.45 -12.71 7.85
N MET A 282 31.91 -13.94 7.60
CA MET A 282 32.67 -14.74 8.56
C MET A 282 33.73 -13.88 9.28
N ASN A 283 33.87 -14.04 10.60
CA ASN A 283 35.15 -14.09 11.34
C ASN A 283 35.12 -13.79 12.86
N SER A 284 33.98 -13.72 13.54
CA SER A 284 33.96 -13.65 15.01
C SER A 284 33.55 -14.95 15.70
N THR A 285 32.61 -15.70 15.12
CA THR A 285 32.05 -16.91 15.77
C THR A 285 32.99 -18.12 15.65
N GLU A 286 33.68 -18.28 14.52
CA GLU A 286 34.71 -19.32 14.34
C GLU A 286 35.91 -19.11 15.27
N ARG A 287 36.34 -17.86 15.51
CA ARG A 287 37.41 -17.54 16.47
C ARG A 287 37.03 -17.85 17.92
N MET A 288 35.74 -17.83 18.25
CA MET A 288 35.26 -18.15 19.60
C MET A 288 35.21 -19.67 19.82
N MET A 289 34.87 -20.44 18.78
CA MET A 289 34.88 -21.91 18.85
C MET A 289 36.29 -22.48 18.85
N GLU A 290 37.25 -21.91 18.11
CA GLU A 290 38.67 -22.31 18.21
C GLU A 290 39.28 -22.04 19.60
N ARG A 291 38.87 -20.95 20.28
CA ARG A 291 39.34 -20.64 21.63
C ARG A 291 38.74 -21.53 22.72
N GLN A 292 37.54 -22.08 22.51
CA GLN A 292 36.95 -23.06 23.43
C GLN A 292 37.45 -24.48 23.20
N ALA A 293 37.82 -24.85 21.96
CA ALA A 293 38.43 -26.14 21.66
C ALA A 293 39.85 -26.28 22.28
N HIS A 294 40.60 -25.18 22.40
CA HIS A 294 41.91 -25.16 23.06
C HIS A 294 41.88 -25.11 24.60
N ALA A 295 40.70 -25.00 25.22
CA ALA A 295 40.54 -25.02 26.68
C ALA A 295 40.08 -26.39 27.22
N LEU A 296 39.92 -27.39 26.35
CA LEU A 296 39.45 -28.74 26.67
C LEU A 296 40.40 -29.85 26.15
N MET A 297 41.66 -29.51 25.88
CA MET A 297 42.81 -30.43 25.78
C MET A 297 43.92 -29.95 26.70
#